data_AF-A0A7C7K2X8-F1
#
_entry.id   AF-A0A7C7K2X8-F1
#
_cell.length_a   1.000
_cell.length_b   1.000
_cell.length_c   1.000
_cell.angle_alpha   90.00
_cell.angle_beta   90.00
_cell.angle_gamma   90.00
#
_symmetry.space_group_name_H-M   'P 1'
#
loop_
_entity.id
_entity.type
_entity.pdbx_description
1 polymer ?
#
loop_
_entity_poly.entity_id
_entity_poly.type
_entity_poly.pdbx_seq_one_letter_code
_entity_poly.pdbx_strand_id
1 'polypeptide(L)' 'MYSKELTKGTLQPIILTLINNKGKMYGYEITQEVKKMTSGKIDISEGALYPILHKLEAKNVLETEKVFIG' A
#
# COMPACT_ATOMS: atom_id res chain seq x y z
N MET A 1 -0.83 3.12 -22.87
CA MET A 1 -1.28 1.97 -22.06
C MET A 1 -0.14 1.64 -21.10
N TYR A 2 -0.19 2.14 -19.86
CA TYR A 2 0.92 1.96 -18.91
C TYR A 2 0.97 0.48 -18.48
N SER A 3 2.10 -0.17 -18.74
CA SER A 3 2.32 -1.59 -18.47
C SER A 3 2.05 -1.90 -17.00
N LYS A 4 1.22 -2.93 -16.73
CA LYS A 4 0.89 -3.43 -15.38
C LYS A 4 2.11 -3.65 -14.47
N GLU A 5 3.28 -3.88 -15.06
CA GLU A 5 4.56 -4.06 -14.38
C GLU A 5 5.14 -2.75 -13.85
N LEU A 6 5.02 -1.64 -14.58
CA LEU A 6 5.40 -0.30 -14.09
C LEU A 6 4.52 0.12 -12.92
N THR A 7 3.23 -0.21 -12.96
CA THR A 7 2.31 0.09 -11.85
C THR A 7 2.71 -0.66 -10.60
N LYS A 8 3.06 -1.96 -10.68
CA LYS A 8 3.53 -2.75 -9.52
C LYS A 8 4.89 -2.26 -8.98
N GLY A 9 5.85 -1.95 -9.85
CA GLY A 9 7.17 -1.48 -9.44
C GLY A 9 7.13 -0.12 -8.73
N THR A 10 6.20 0.76 -9.13
CA THR A 10 6.02 2.08 -8.52
C THR A 10 5.15 2.03 -7.26
N LEU A 11 4.27 1.04 -7.12
CA LEU A 11 3.33 0.99 -5.99
C LEU A 11 3.98 0.70 -4.65
N GLN A 12 4.94 -0.23 -4.64
CA GLN A 12 5.66 -0.62 -3.45
C GLN A 12 6.41 0.56 -2.79
N PRO A 13 7.22 1.36 -3.51
CA PRO A 13 7.85 2.54 -2.91
C PRO A 13 6.86 3.63 -2.49
N ILE A 14 5.72 3.79 -3.18
CA ILE A 14 4.66 4.72 -2.75
C ILE A 14 4.11 4.31 -1.38
N ILE A 15 3.76 3.02 -1.20
CA ILE A 15 3.23 2.50 0.07
C ILE A 15 4.25 2.69 1.20
N LEU A 16 5.53 2.37 0.97
CA LEU A 16 6.59 2.55 1.96
C LEU A 16 6.78 4.02 2.33
N THR A 17 6.78 4.91 1.33
CA THR A 17 6.89 6.36 1.56
C THR A 17 5.69 6.88 2.36
N LEU A 18 4.50 6.38 2.07
CA LEU A 18 3.27 6.76 2.78
C LEU A 18 3.34 6.36 4.25
N ILE A 19 3.70 5.09 4.53
CA ILE A 19 3.85 4.57 5.89
C ILE A 19 4.97 5.30 6.63
N ASN A 20 6.10 5.59 5.97
CA ASN A 20 7.20 6.34 6.57
C ASN A 20 6.80 7.78 6.95
N ASN A 21 5.98 8.43 6.12
CA ASN A 21 5.59 9.82 6.36
C ASN A 21 4.41 9.98 7.33
N LYS A 22 3.48 9.01 7.36
CA LYS A 22 2.26 9.11 8.15
C LYS A 22 2.20 8.14 9.34
N GLY A 23 3.10 7.18 9.41
CA GLY A 23 3.15 6.15 10.44
C GLY A 23 2.23 4.96 10.15
N LYS A 24 1.78 4.31 11.23
CA LYS A 24 0.89 3.13 11.17
C LYS A 24 -0.44 3.49 10.51
N MET A 25 -0.87 2.65 9.59
CA MET A 25 -2.10 2.83 8.80
C MET A 25 -2.82 1.51 8.59
N TYR A 26 -4.15 1.57 8.49
CA TYR A 26 -4.95 0.43 8.04
C TYR A 26 -4.88 0.27 6.52
N GLY A 27 -5.06 -0.97 6.04
CA GLY A 27 -5.01 -1.28 4.61
C GLY A 27 -5.96 -0.40 3.77
N TYR A 28 -7.16 -0.15 4.27
CA TYR A 28 -8.13 0.73 3.61
C TYR A 28 -7.68 2.21 3.58
N GLU A 29 -7.00 2.69 4.63
CA GLU A 29 -6.49 4.07 4.62
C GLU A 29 -5.37 4.24 3.58
N ILE A 30 -4.53 3.21 3.41
CA ILE A 30 -3.45 3.22 2.41
C ILE A 30 -4.04 3.37 0.99
N THR A 31 -5.09 2.62 0.64
CA THR A 31 -5.70 2.71 -0.70
C THR A 31 -6.26 4.11 -0.96
N GLN A 32 -6.94 4.68 0.02
CA GLN A 32 -7.54 6.02 -0.06
C GLN A 32 -6.48 7.12 -0.18
N GLU A 33 -5.41 7.02 0.61
CA GLU A 33 -4.33 8.01 0.58
C GLU A 33 -3.52 7.95 -0.72
N VAL A 34 -3.23 6.76 -1.26
CA VAL A 34 -2.55 6.67 -2.57
C VAL A 34 -3.41 7.29 -3.66
N LYS A 35 -4.73 7.02 -3.67
CA LYS A 35 -5.65 7.63 -4.63
C LYS A 35 -5.64 9.15 -4.52
N LYS A 36 -5.65 9.69 -3.30
CA LYS A 36 -5.59 11.14 -3.04
C LYS A 36 -4.27 11.76 -3.50
N MET A 37 -3.13 11.17 -3.13
CA MET A 37 -1.79 11.66 -3.50
C MET A 37 -1.54 11.64 -5.00
N THR A 38 -2.15 10.70 -5.71
CA THR A 38 -1.99 10.55 -7.17
C THR A 38 -3.09 11.25 -7.96
N SER A 39 -3.96 12.02 -7.29
CA SER A 39 -5.12 12.68 -7.91
C SER A 39 -5.98 11.71 -8.73
N GLY A 40 -6.18 10.49 -8.22
CA GLY A 40 -6.97 9.45 -8.87
C GLY A 40 -6.27 8.71 -10.01
N LYS A 41 -4.99 9.00 -10.30
CA LYS A 41 -4.24 8.31 -11.36
C LYS A 41 -3.86 6.88 -10.98
N ILE A 42 -3.69 6.62 -9.68
CA ILE A 42 -3.42 5.29 -9.14
C ILE A 42 -4.57 4.93 -8.20
N ASP A 43 -5.35 3.94 -8.60
CA ASP A 43 -6.39 3.34 -7.78
C ASP A 43 -5.96 1.91 -7.42
N ILE A 44 -5.74 1.67 -6.12
CA ILE A 44 -5.33 0.37 -5.60
C ILE A 44 -6.56 -0.28 -4.99
N SER A 45 -6.95 -1.43 -5.52
CA SER A 45 -7.92 -2.28 -4.86
C SER A 45 -7.28 -3.03 -3.69
N GLU A 46 -8.07 -3.33 -2.66
CA GLU A 46 -7.65 -4.14 -1.53
C GLU A 46 -7.01 -5.47 -1.96
N GLY A 47 -7.60 -6.14 -2.96
CA GLY A 47 -7.06 -7.38 -3.53
C GLY A 47 -5.68 -7.24 -4.19
N ALA A 48 -5.27 -6.02 -4.58
CA ALA A 48 -3.92 -5.74 -5.07
C ALA A 48 -2.98 -5.30 -3.93
N LEU A 49 -3.50 -4.61 -2.92
CA LEU A 49 -2.73 -4.11 -1.79
C LEU A 49 -2.24 -5.24 -0.88
N TYR A 50 -3.14 -6.12 -0.42
CA TYR A 50 -2.79 -7.15 0.57
C TYR A 50 -1.67 -8.09 0.11
N PRO A 51 -1.62 -8.58 -1.16
CA PRO A 51 -0.49 -9.38 -1.63
C PRO A 51 0.85 -8.63 -1.60
N ILE A 52 0.85 -7.30 -1.74
CA ILE A 52 2.06 -6.48 -1.66
C ILE A 52 2.48 -6.34 -0.20
N LEU A 53 1.55 -6.05 0.70
CA LEU A 53 1.80 -5.97 2.13
C LEU A 53 2.35 -7.30 2.68
N HIS A 54 1.74 -8.43 2.33
CA HIS A 54 2.24 -9.75 2.74
C HIS A 54 3.65 -10.05 2.19
N LYS A 55 3.97 -9.62 0.96
CA LYS A 55 5.33 -9.75 0.41
C LYS A 55 6.34 -8.88 1.14
N LEU A 56 5.95 -7.69 1.58
CA LEU A 56 6.80 -6.78 2.35
C LEU A 56 7.03 -7.31 3.77
N GLU A 57 5.98 -7.84 4.41
CA GLU A 57 6.05 -8.51 5.71
C GLU A 57 6.96 -9.74 5.64
N ALA A 58 6.77 -10.62 4.64
CA ALA A 58 7.63 -11.79 4.43
C ALA A 58 9.11 -11.44 4.18
N LYS A 59 9.38 -10.22 3.70
CA LYS A 59 10.74 -9.69 3.51
C LYS A 59 11.27 -8.96 4.75
N ASN A 60 10.54 -8.93 5.86
CA ASN A 60 10.86 -8.16 7.07
C ASN A 60 11.05 -6.65 6.80
N VAL A 61 10.37 -6.11 5.78
CA VAL A 61 10.40 -4.66 5.45
C VAL A 61 9.29 -3.91 6.17
N LEU A 62 8.19 -4.59 6.49
CA LEU A 62 7.06 -4.04 7.24
C LEU A 62 6.72 -4.99 8.39
N GLU A 63 6.28 -4.41 9.49
CA GLU A 63 5.63 -5.14 10.59
C GLU A 63 4.12 -4.89 10.52
N THR A 64 3.33 -5.92 10.74
CA THR A 64 1.87 -5.83 10.75
C THR A 64 1.35 -6.19 12.13
N GLU A 65 0.36 -5.42 12.62
CA GLU A 65 -0.30 -5.68 13.89
C GLU A 65 -1.79 -5.91 13.64
N LYS A 66 -2.34 -6.98 14.23
CA LYS A 66 -3.78 -7.24 14.22
C LYS A 66 -4.39 -6.63 15.47
N VAL A 67 -5.22 -5.61 15.27
CA VAL A 67 -6.02 -5.00 16.34
C VAL A 67 -7.40 -5.62 16.30
N PHE A 68 -7.79 -6.31 17.37
CA PHE A 68 -9.17 -6.74 17.56
C PHE A 68 -9.97 -5.54 18.07
N ILE A 69 -10.82 -5.00 17.21
CA ILE A 69 -11.84 -4.03 17.60
C ILE A 69 -13.05 -4.87 17.98
N GLY A 70 -13.38 -4.87 19.27
CA GLY A 70 -14.31 -5.81 19.92
C GLY A 70 -15.71 -5.86 19.33
#